data_AF-A0A396NXA2-F1
#
_entry.id   AF-A0A396NXA2-F1
#
_cell.length_a   1.000
_cell.length_b   1.000
_cell.length_c   1.000
_cell.angle_alpha   90.00
_cell.angle_beta   90.00
_cell.angle_gamma   90.00
#
_symmetry.space_group_name_H-M   'P 1'
#
loop_
_entity.id
_entity.type
_entity.pdbx_description
1 polymer ?
#
loop_
_entity_poly.entity_id
_entity_poly.type
_entity_poly.pdbx_seq_one_letter_code
_entity_poly.pdbx_strand_id
1 'polypeptide(L)'
;MKNRVKISIDGKSFTLVGEESEEHIRSVAAYIDEKMTEVREKAVAVTLDSSLAYVLTSVNVADDYFKEKAYTAELEGRLIGMTARVQELTHKLEEAEKARENAENKLDEYILAMEDNGSAQMHQTYHSAGKNKKGKK
;
A
#
# COMPACT_ATOMS: atom_id res chain seq x y z
N MET A 1 7.80 1.67 -33.68
CA MET A 1 8.86 2.32 -34.49
C MET A 1 10.17 2.05 -33.78
N LYS A 2 11.22 1.57 -34.46
CA LYS A 2 12.50 1.28 -33.79
C LYS A 2 13.35 2.54 -33.77
N ASN A 3 13.78 2.95 -32.58
CA ASN A 3 14.71 4.05 -32.39
C ASN A 3 16.14 3.56 -32.66
N ARG A 4 16.93 4.38 -33.35
CA ARG A 4 18.34 4.13 -33.65
C ARG A 4 19.16 5.25 -33.02
N VAL A 5 19.90 4.93 -31.97
CA VAL A 5 20.59 5.93 -31.15
C VAL A 5 22.09 5.65 -31.19
N LYS A 6 22.86 6.67 -31.54
CA LYS A 6 24.32 6.64 -31.42
C LYS A 6 24.71 6.94 -29.97
N ILE A 7 25.47 6.04 -29.38
CA ILE A 7 25.95 6.09 -28.01
C ILE A 7 27.46 5.87 -27.96
N SER A 8 28.09 6.25 -26.85
CA SER A 8 29.50 5.98 -26.58
C SER A 8 29.61 5.28 -25.24
N ILE A 9 30.35 4.19 -25.19
CA ILE A 9 30.67 3.45 -23.96
C ILE A 9 32.16 3.14 -24.00
N ASP A 10 32.88 3.48 -22.94
CA ASP A 10 34.33 3.24 -22.81
C ASP A 10 35.12 3.84 -23.98
N GLY A 11 34.74 5.06 -24.38
CA GLY A 11 35.32 5.77 -25.52
C GLY A 11 35.01 5.16 -26.90
N LYS A 12 34.22 4.07 -26.97
CA LYS A 12 33.84 3.39 -28.21
C LYS A 12 32.42 3.77 -28.60
N SER A 13 32.23 4.13 -29.87
CA SER A 13 30.92 4.49 -30.40
C SER A 13 30.16 3.27 -30.90
N PHE A 14 28.89 3.16 -30.50
CA PHE A 14 27.96 2.12 -30.91
C PHE A 14 26.65 2.72 -31.44
N THR A 15 25.88 1.94 -32.20
CA THR A 15 24.50 2.28 -32.56
C THR A 15 23.57 1.25 -31.94
N LEU A 16 22.81 1.66 -30.94
CA LEU A 16 21.76 0.84 -30.32
C LEU A 16 20.46 0.99 -31.10
N VAL A 17 19.78 -0.14 -31.30
CA VAL A 17 18.46 -0.18 -31.94
C VAL A 17 17.47 -0.82 -30.97
N GLY A 18 16.46 -0.06 -30.58
CA GLY A 18 15.49 -0.48 -29.57
C GLY A 18 14.10 0.07 -29.83
N GLU A 19 13.12 -0.42 -29.08
CA GLU A 19 11.75 0.10 -29.09
C GLU A 19 11.55 1.20 -28.05
N GLU A 20 12.42 1.24 -27.05
CA GLU A 20 12.48 2.25 -26.00
C GLU A 20 12.80 3.64 -26.53
N SER A 21 12.46 4.67 -25.75
CA SER A 21 12.75 6.06 -26.09
C SER A 21 14.25 6.32 -26.23
N GLU A 22 14.62 7.31 -27.04
CA GLU A 22 16.02 7.70 -27.18
C GLU A 22 16.65 8.10 -25.83
N GLU A 23 15.88 8.81 -24.99
CA GLU A 23 16.30 9.17 -23.64
C GLU A 23 16.63 7.93 -22.81
N HIS A 24 15.75 6.94 -22.75
CA HIS A 24 15.99 5.69 -22.02
C HIS A 24 17.23 4.96 -22.53
N ILE A 25 17.38 4.83 -23.86
CA ILE A 25 18.56 4.19 -24.47
C ILE A 25 19.85 4.93 -24.09
N ARG A 26 19.83 6.27 -24.07
CA ARG A 26 20.99 7.08 -23.63
C ARG A 26 21.28 6.92 -22.15
N SER A 27 20.25 6.86 -21.29
CA SER A 27 20.42 6.61 -19.86
C SER A 27 21.04 5.24 -19.59
N VAL A 28 20.60 4.19 -20.31
CA VAL A 28 21.20 2.85 -20.21
C VAL A 28 22.68 2.90 -20.61
N ALA A 29 23.01 3.56 -21.71
CA ALA A 29 24.41 3.68 -22.15
C ALA A 29 25.28 4.43 -21.13
N ALA A 30 24.77 5.53 -20.56
CA ALA A 30 25.47 6.30 -19.54
C ALA A 30 25.71 5.48 -18.26
N TYR A 31 24.72 4.69 -17.82
CA TYR A 31 24.86 3.81 -16.66
C TYR A 31 25.93 2.72 -16.89
N ILE A 32 25.97 2.10 -18.09
CA ILE A 32 27.03 1.13 -18.42
C ILE A 32 28.40 1.80 -18.44
N ASP A 33 28.52 3.01 -18.98
CA ASP A 33 29.78 3.78 -19.03
C ASP A 33 30.30 4.12 -17.63
N GLU A 34 29.41 4.52 -16.72
CA GLU A 34 29.71 4.73 -15.30
C GLU A 34 30.19 3.44 -14.64
N LYS A 35 29.49 2.32 -14.83
CA LYS A 35 29.88 1.02 -14.27
C LYS A 35 31.22 0.52 -14.81
N MET A 36 31.52 0.78 -16.08
CA MET A 36 32.83 0.50 -16.65
C MET A 36 33.92 1.34 -16.01
N THR A 37 33.66 2.63 -15.78
CA THR A 37 34.59 3.53 -15.10
C THR A 37 34.89 3.03 -13.67
N GLU A 38 33.86 2.72 -12.89
CA GLU A 38 34.01 2.16 -11.54
C GLU A 38 34.87 0.88 -11.52
N VAL A 39 34.65 -0.02 -12.50
CA VAL A 39 35.38 -1.28 -12.61
C VAL A 39 36.85 -1.05 -12.95
N ARG A 40 37.15 -0.08 -13.82
CA ARG A 40 38.52 0.28 -14.21
C ARG A 40 39.30 0.95 -13.08
N GLU A 41 38.64 1.72 -12.23
CA GLU A 41 39.27 2.40 -11.09
C GLU A 41 39.66 1.44 -9.95
N LYS A 42 38.95 0.32 -9.81
CA LYS A 42 39.16 -0.63 -8.70
C LYS A 42 40.44 -1.46 -8.80
N ALA A 43 41.01 -1.66 -9.99
CA ALA A 43 42.25 -2.44 -10.15
C ALA A 43 43.01 -2.13 -11.44
N VAL A 44 44.34 -1.92 -11.31
CA VAL A 44 45.26 -1.67 -12.45
C VAL A 44 45.23 -2.80 -13.49
N ALA A 45 45.10 -4.05 -13.05
CA ALA A 45 45.01 -5.20 -13.96
C ALA A 45 43.76 -5.15 -14.87
N VAL A 46 42.67 -4.57 -14.37
CA VAL A 46 41.41 -4.39 -15.12
C VAL A 46 41.51 -3.20 -16.06
N THR A 47 42.31 -2.18 -15.72
CA THR A 47 42.62 -1.07 -16.64
C THR A 47 43.36 -1.59 -17.88
N LEU A 48 44.28 -2.55 -17.71
CA LEU A 48 45.12 -3.08 -18.79
C LEU A 48 44.42 -4.14 -19.67
N ASP A 49 43.40 -4.82 -19.15
CA ASP A 49 42.60 -5.80 -19.91
C ASP A 49 41.15 -5.33 -20.07
N SER A 50 40.84 -4.85 -21.28
CA SER A 50 39.48 -4.40 -21.61
C SER A 50 38.46 -5.54 -21.61
N SER A 51 38.84 -6.77 -21.98
CA SER A 51 37.92 -7.91 -21.98
C SER A 51 37.48 -8.24 -20.55
N LEU A 52 38.43 -8.23 -19.61
CA LEU A 52 38.13 -8.41 -18.19
C LEU A 52 37.24 -7.28 -17.66
N ALA A 53 37.49 -6.02 -18.05
CA ALA A 53 36.64 -4.89 -17.66
C ALA A 53 35.18 -5.06 -18.13
N TYR A 54 34.96 -5.49 -19.38
CA TYR A 54 33.61 -5.76 -19.90
C TYR A 54 32.92 -6.91 -19.15
N VAL A 55 33.63 -8.00 -18.86
CA VAL A 55 33.07 -9.14 -18.12
C VAL A 55 32.68 -8.72 -16.71
N LEU A 56 33.57 -8.04 -15.97
CA LEU A 56 33.29 -7.59 -14.61
C LEU A 56 32.14 -6.57 -14.55
N THR A 57 32.07 -5.66 -15.54
CA THR A 57 30.95 -4.73 -15.67
C THR A 57 29.64 -5.49 -15.89
N SER A 58 29.64 -6.48 -16.78
CA SER A 58 28.46 -7.30 -17.07
C SER A 58 27.99 -8.08 -15.83
N VAL A 59 28.93 -8.63 -15.05
CA VAL A 59 28.63 -9.33 -13.80
C VAL A 59 28.01 -8.38 -12.77
N ASN A 60 28.57 -7.18 -12.59
CA ASN A 60 28.03 -6.19 -11.65
C ASN A 60 26.62 -5.73 -12.04
N VAL A 61 26.38 -5.47 -13.34
CA VAL A 61 25.05 -5.06 -13.82
C VAL A 61 24.04 -6.19 -13.66
N ALA A 62 24.45 -7.45 -13.88
CA ALA A 62 23.59 -8.60 -13.63
C ALA A 62 23.26 -8.75 -12.14
N ASP A 63 24.24 -8.55 -11.25
CA ASP A 63 24.04 -8.56 -9.80
C ASP A 63 23.05 -7.48 -9.35
N ASP A 64 23.19 -6.24 -9.85
CA ASP A 64 22.23 -5.15 -9.62
C ASP A 64 20.81 -5.56 -10.07
N TYR A 65 20.67 -6.17 -11.25
CA TYR A 65 19.37 -6.67 -11.73
C TYR A 65 18.78 -7.76 -10.80
N PHE A 66 19.59 -8.73 -10.35
CA PHE A 66 19.11 -9.79 -9.47
C PHE A 66 18.70 -9.25 -8.10
N LYS A 67 19.43 -8.28 -7.56
CA LYS A 67 19.09 -7.59 -6.30
C LYS A 67 17.76 -6.84 -6.42
N GLU A 68 17.58 -6.05 -7.47
CA GLU A 68 16.32 -5.32 -7.71
C GLU A 68 15.15 -6.27 -7.95
N LYS A 69 15.37 -7.39 -8.64
CA LYS A 69 14.35 -8.42 -8.83
C LYS A 69 13.93 -9.07 -7.51
N ALA A 70 14.89 -9.37 -6.64
CA ALA A 70 14.61 -9.92 -5.31
C ALA A 70 13.86 -8.90 -4.44
N TYR A 71 14.27 -7.64 -4.46
CA TYR A 71 13.60 -6.55 -3.75
C TYR A 71 12.16 -6.33 -4.23
N THR A 72 11.94 -6.38 -5.55
CA THR A 72 10.59 -6.31 -6.15
C THR A 72 9.70 -7.45 -5.65
N ALA A 73 10.20 -8.68 -5.64
CA ALA A 73 9.47 -9.84 -5.13
C ALA A 73 9.12 -9.70 -3.63
N GLU A 74 10.02 -9.13 -2.83
CA GLU A 74 9.75 -8.81 -1.43
C GLU A 74 8.62 -7.78 -1.29
N LEU A 75 8.67 -6.70 -2.07
CA LEU A 75 7.63 -5.67 -2.08
C LEU A 75 6.26 -6.22 -2.50
N GLU A 76 6.22 -7.09 -3.51
CA GLU A 76 4.99 -7.80 -3.93
C GLU A 76 4.42 -8.65 -2.78
N GLY A 77 5.28 -9.40 -2.07
CA GLY A 77 4.88 -10.17 -0.89
C GLY A 77 4.30 -9.29 0.23
N ARG A 78 4.93 -8.14 0.49
CA ARG A 78 4.44 -7.16 1.47
C ARG A 78 3.09 -6.56 1.04
N LEU A 79 2.93 -6.25 -0.25
CA LEU A 79 1.69 -5.72 -0.80
C LEU A 79 0.54 -6.72 -0.60
N ILE A 80 0.74 -8.00 -0.92
CA ILE A 80 -0.24 -9.06 -0.69
C ILE A 80 -0.63 -9.15 0.78
N GLY A 81 0.35 -9.14 1.69
CA GLY A 81 0.10 -9.16 3.13
C GLY A 81 -0.70 -7.94 3.62
N MET A 82 -0.38 -6.75 3.11
CA MET A 82 -1.13 -5.53 3.41
C MET A 82 -2.55 -5.57 2.87
N THR A 83 -2.76 -6.07 1.66
CA THR A 83 -4.10 -6.24 1.07
C THR A 83 -4.96 -7.18 1.91
N ALA A 84 -4.42 -8.32 2.34
CA ALA A 84 -5.13 -9.24 3.22
C ALA A 84 -5.51 -8.57 4.57
N ARG A 85 -4.60 -7.78 5.14
CA ARG A 85 -4.87 -7.04 6.38
C ARG A 85 -5.94 -5.97 6.21
N VAL A 86 -5.95 -5.26 5.08
CA VAL A 86 -7.01 -4.29 4.76
C VAL A 86 -8.35 -4.99 4.66
N GLN A 87 -8.44 -6.13 3.96
CA GLN A 87 -9.68 -6.92 3.87
C GLN A 87 -10.17 -7.37 5.25
N GLU A 88 -9.28 -7.89 6.10
CA GLU A 88 -9.61 -8.29 7.47
C GLU A 88 -10.15 -7.13 8.29
N LEU A 89 -9.49 -5.96 8.22
CA LEU A 89 -9.91 -4.76 8.95
C LEU A 89 -11.24 -4.21 8.43
N THR A 90 -11.47 -4.22 7.12
CA THR A 90 -12.75 -3.83 6.54
C THR A 90 -13.87 -4.74 7.04
N HIS A 91 -13.66 -6.05 7.08
CA HIS A 91 -14.67 -6.98 7.60
C HIS A 91 -14.98 -6.72 9.08
N LYS A 92 -13.93 -6.54 9.91
CA LYS A 92 -14.10 -6.20 11.33
C LYS A 92 -14.83 -4.87 11.53
N LEU A 93 -14.60 -3.89 10.67
CA LEU A 93 -15.29 -2.61 10.71
C LEU A 93 -16.78 -2.78 10.43
N GLU A 94 -17.14 -3.53 9.38
CA GLU A 94 -18.55 -3.81 9.05
C GLU A 94 -19.28 -4.55 10.20
N GLU A 95 -18.61 -5.50 10.84
CA GLU A 95 -19.17 -6.20 12.01
C GLU A 95 -19.39 -5.25 13.19
N ALA A 96 -18.41 -4.39 13.48
CA ALA A 96 -18.52 -3.39 14.54
C ALA A 96 -19.62 -2.37 14.27
N GLU A 97 -19.79 -1.93 13.02
CA GLU A 97 -20.87 -1.02 12.60
C GLU A 97 -22.24 -1.64 12.79
N LYS A 98 -22.44 -2.90 12.38
CA LYS A 98 -23.70 -3.63 12.62
C LYS A 98 -23.98 -3.82 14.11
N ALA A 99 -22.97 -4.14 14.90
CA ALA A 99 -23.13 -4.28 16.35
C ALA A 99 -23.53 -2.94 17.00
N ARG A 100 -22.93 -1.83 16.55
CA ARG A 100 -23.26 -0.48 16.99
C ARG A 100 -24.70 -0.11 16.64
N GLU A 101 -25.12 -0.32 15.40
CA GLU A 101 -26.50 -0.07 14.95
C GLU A 101 -27.53 -0.87 15.78
N ASN A 102 -27.27 -2.15 16.03
CA ASN A 102 -28.14 -2.97 16.86
C ASN A 102 -28.21 -2.48 18.32
N ALA A 103 -27.12 -1.95 18.86
CA ALA A 103 -27.10 -1.38 20.20
C ALA A 103 -27.88 -0.05 20.26
N GLU A 104 -27.78 0.78 19.23
CA GLU A 104 -28.56 2.02 19.08
C GLU A 104 -30.06 1.72 19.00
N ASN A 105 -30.48 0.77 18.16
CA ASN A 105 -31.89 0.37 18.06
C ASN A 105 -32.46 -0.14 19.40
N LYS A 106 -31.69 -0.94 20.14
CA LYS A 106 -32.10 -1.41 21.49
C LYS A 106 -32.21 -0.27 22.49
N LEU A 107 -31.33 0.72 22.40
CA LEU A 107 -31.37 1.90 23.27
C LEU A 107 -32.64 2.71 23.00
N ASP A 108 -32.99 2.90 21.73
CA ASP A 108 -34.22 3.59 21.31
C ASP A 108 -35.47 2.84 21.80
N GLU A 109 -35.53 1.52 21.65
CA GLU A 109 -36.62 0.69 22.19
C GLU A 109 -36.76 0.85 23.72
N TYR A 110 -35.64 0.87 24.45
CA TYR A 110 -35.65 1.03 25.90
C TYR A 110 -36.13 2.43 26.32
N ILE A 111 -35.72 3.48 25.60
CA ILE A 111 -36.18 4.86 25.85
C ILE A 111 -37.70 4.94 25.66
N LEU A 112 -38.23 4.42 24.55
CA LEU A 112 -39.67 4.39 24.27
C LEU A 112 -40.46 3.65 25.36
N ALA A 113 -39.96 2.48 25.79
CA ALA A 113 -40.61 1.70 26.84
C ALA A 113 -40.64 2.43 28.20
N MET A 114 -39.61 3.22 28.53
CA MET A 114 -39.59 4.04 29.74
C MET A 114 -40.57 5.22 29.68
N GLU A 115 -40.71 5.86 28.52
CA GLU A 115 -41.69 6.95 28.32
C GLU A 115 -43.14 6.45 28.48
N ASP A 116 -43.46 5.31 27.87
CA ASP A 116 -44.79 4.68 27.99
C ASP A 116 -45.10 4.28 29.44
N ASN A 117 -44.13 3.70 30.16
CA ASN A 117 -44.34 3.25 31.53
C ASN A 117 -44.47 4.42 32.53
N GLY A 118 -43.74 5.52 32.30
CA GLY A 118 -43.90 6.76 33.05
C GLY A 118 -45.29 7.38 32.89
N SER A 119 -45.86 7.32 31.69
CA SER A 119 -47.23 7.79 31.42
C SER A 119 -48.29 6.92 32.14
N ALA A 120 -48.11 5.61 32.19
CA ALA A 120 -49.00 4.66 32.85
C ALA A 120 -48.99 4.82 34.39
N GLN A 121 -47.82 5.02 35.01
CA GLN A 121 -47.70 5.28 36.45
C GLN A 121 -48.33 6.61 36.86
N MET A 122 -48.21 7.66 36.04
CA MET A 122 -48.89 8.93 36.27
C MET A 122 -50.42 8.77 36.23
N HIS A 123 -50.97 8.05 35.25
CA HIS A 123 -52.42 7.84 35.16
C HIS A 123 -52.99 7.02 36.34
N GLN A 124 -52.24 6.04 36.83
CA GLN A 124 -52.61 5.25 38.03
C GLN A 124 -52.53 6.07 39.33
N THR A 125 -51.56 6.97 39.47
CA THR A 125 -51.46 7.87 40.63
C THR A 125 -52.58 8.93 40.64
N TYR A 126 -52.97 9.47 39.49
CA TYR A 126 -54.13 10.36 39.39
C TYR A 126 -55.46 9.65 39.75
N HIS A 127 -55.65 8.40 39.31
CA HIS A 127 -56.86 7.64 39.63
C HIS A 127 -56.96 7.20 41.11
N SER A 128 -55.84 6.87 41.75
CA SER A 128 -55.80 6.55 43.18
C SER A 128 -55.98 7.78 44.07
N ALA A 129 -55.40 8.94 43.69
CA ALA A 129 -55.61 10.20 44.38
C ALA A 129 -57.06 10.73 44.28
N GLY A 130 -57.75 10.45 43.17
CA GLY A 130 -59.16 10.85 42.96
C GLY A 130 -60.18 10.07 43.80
N LYS A 131 -59.88 8.82 44.18
CA LYS A 131 -60.79 7.99 45.01
C LYS A 131 -60.78 8.38 46.50
N ASN A 132 -59.69 8.97 47.01
CA ASN A 132 -59.59 9.39 48.41
C ASN A 132 -60.32 10.71 48.75
N LYS A 133 -60.84 11.46 47.77
CA LYS A 133 -61.57 12.72 48.02
C LYS A 133 -63.10 12.59 48.07
N LYS A 134 -63.69 11.42 47.77
CA LYS A 134 -65.15 11.22 47.81
C LYS A 134 -65.70 10.56 49.08
N GLY A 135 -64.86 10.27 50.08
CA GLY A 135 -65.26 9.60 51.33
C GLY A 135 -65.43 10.50 52.57
N LYS A 136 -65.34 11.83 52.44
CA LYS A 136 -65.63 12.77 53.54
C LYS A 136 -66.90 13.56 53.25
N LYS A 137 -68.05 12.95 53.50
CA LYS A 137 -69.26 13.62 54.00
C LYS A 137 -70.05 12.61 54.83
#